data_AF-A0A254Q4D3-F1
#
_entry.id   AF-A0A254Q4D3-F1
#
_cell.length_a   1.000
_cell.length_b   1.000
_cell.length_c   1.000
_cell.angle_alpha   90.00
_cell.angle_beta   90.00
_cell.angle_gamma   90.00
#
_symmetry.space_group_name_H-M   'P 1'
#
loop_
_entity.id
_entity.type
_entity.pdbx_description
1 polymer ?
#
loop_
_entity_poly.entity_id
_entity_poly.type
_entity_poly.pdbx_seq_one_letter_code
_entity_poly.pdbx_strand_id
1 'polypeptide(L)'
;MKPLIALCIYLSAFLLLSACAKESGTMLSQKELQDQKAKIPVYPTIADQQFNWITEDGGQSQLDFNPRVDILFVMDNSDSMKTAQANLIKNLNRFTSGITSNKMIDYHIGVVTTWDGKHWNDPKAPGYKKADAFEKGELRFAKTIAGTDSTERFVTKKDSAGVLASTLKVGVAGYEMGGPETEEFFTPLAAALNQQRIGRGGTNEGFFRDDAQLVVIFLTDADDADAGITPEQMAQTLIDFKGGKKDKVSVYGVLVSKNTPDQYKDYGLRVHPTYHKECFTNGKNNGSCKEGFGPDRLESMIIKANEGSGNPAQIRSKYIMNIVSEKFGTELGRMGDSITVKTLEKEIGLSQFPRIDESGNLMVRVRYGTPEELAQGKGQLIPYKGNGGWRYDASSNTVKLSGDIKYQYTEGARFAVDLVPAPFGASNN
;
A
#
# COMPACT_ATOMS: atom_id res chain seq x y z
N MET A 1 -71.88 -34.25 -35.52
CA MET A 1 -72.24 -33.04 -36.28
C MET A 1 -72.18 -31.83 -35.36
N LYS A 2 -71.25 -30.90 -35.59
CA LYS A 2 -71.41 -29.47 -35.24
C LYS A 2 -72.43 -28.88 -36.24
N PRO A 3 -73.22 -27.81 -35.93
CA PRO A 3 -72.65 -26.47 -35.72
C PRO A 3 -73.38 -25.46 -34.78
N LEU A 4 -72.60 -24.40 -34.48
CA LEU A 4 -72.88 -22.96 -34.28
C LEU A 4 -73.82 -22.43 -33.16
N ILE A 5 -73.30 -21.70 -32.15
CA ILE A 5 -73.06 -20.23 -32.02
C ILE A 5 -74.32 -19.44 -31.58
N ALA A 6 -74.31 -18.91 -30.34
CA ALA A 6 -74.44 -17.47 -30.03
C ALA A 6 -74.51 -17.16 -28.51
N LEU A 7 -73.85 -16.05 -28.16
CA LEU A 7 -74.17 -15.07 -27.12
C LEU A 7 -73.46 -15.11 -25.73
N CYS A 8 -72.96 -13.92 -25.40
CA CYS A 8 -72.58 -13.36 -24.09
C CYS A 8 -71.09 -13.39 -23.69
N ILE A 9 -70.42 -12.38 -24.25
CA ILE A 9 -69.26 -11.65 -23.72
C ILE A 9 -69.55 -11.18 -22.28
N TYR A 10 -68.83 -11.70 -21.29
CA TYR A 10 -68.59 -11.07 -20.00
C TYR A 10 -67.31 -11.69 -19.41
N LEU A 11 -66.20 -10.96 -19.47
CA LEU A 11 -65.06 -10.95 -18.54
C LEU A 11 -63.82 -10.43 -19.26
N SER A 12 -63.60 -9.11 -19.25
CA SER A 12 -62.27 -8.49 -19.17
C SER A 12 -62.38 -6.97 -19.18
N ALA A 13 -61.52 -6.35 -18.38
CA ALA A 13 -61.22 -4.92 -18.31
C ALA A 13 -62.25 -4.02 -17.61
N PHE A 14 -62.14 -3.89 -16.28
CA PHE A 14 -62.34 -2.60 -15.58
C PHE A 14 -61.82 -2.72 -14.13
N LEU A 15 -60.52 -2.49 -13.91
CA LEU A 15 -59.97 -2.18 -12.58
C LEU A 15 -58.81 -1.18 -12.75
N LEU A 16 -59.18 0.08 -13.00
CA LEU A 16 -58.33 1.25 -12.77
C LEU A 16 -59.19 2.35 -12.13
N LEU A 17 -58.60 2.99 -11.12
CA LEU A 17 -58.97 4.26 -10.46
C LEU A 17 -60.00 4.19 -9.32
N SER A 18 -59.51 4.10 -8.07
CA SER A 18 -59.60 5.19 -7.09
C SER A 18 -59.22 4.71 -5.68
N ALA A 19 -58.08 5.17 -5.17
CA ALA A 19 -57.84 5.27 -3.74
C ALA A 19 -56.85 6.39 -3.48
N CYS A 20 -57.37 7.54 -3.04
CA CYS A 20 -56.60 8.59 -2.40
C CYS A 20 -55.92 8.03 -1.15
N ALA A 21 -54.59 8.11 -1.07
CA ALA A 21 -53.87 7.95 0.18
C ALA A 21 -53.45 9.34 0.69
N LYS A 22 -53.91 9.62 1.90
CA LYS A 22 -53.81 10.86 2.65
C LYS A 22 -52.35 11.19 2.98
N GLU A 23 -51.99 12.44 2.81
CA GLU A 23 -50.75 13.05 3.30
C GLU A 23 -50.46 12.61 4.74
N SER A 24 -49.24 12.12 4.98
CA SER A 24 -48.62 12.17 6.31
C SER A 24 -47.33 12.96 6.17
N GLY A 25 -47.46 14.26 6.43
CA GLY A 25 -46.33 15.12 6.76
C GLY A 25 -45.71 14.61 8.05
N THR A 26 -44.70 13.76 7.91
CA THR A 26 -43.75 13.49 8.98
C THR A 26 -42.45 14.10 8.52
N MET A 27 -42.05 15.16 9.22
CA MET A 27 -40.82 15.88 8.96
C MET A 27 -39.67 14.90 8.81
N LEU A 28 -39.09 14.83 7.61
CA LEU A 28 -37.71 14.42 7.48
C LEU A 28 -36.90 15.49 8.19
N SER A 29 -36.72 15.30 9.49
CA SER A 29 -35.64 15.90 10.24
C SER A 29 -34.41 15.78 9.36
N GLN A 30 -33.94 16.92 8.88
CA GLN A 30 -32.67 17.08 8.22
C GLN A 30 -31.65 16.38 9.12
N LYS A 31 -31.23 15.18 8.72
CA LYS A 31 -30.17 14.46 9.44
C LYS A 31 -28.97 15.36 9.26
N GLU A 32 -28.61 16.09 10.31
CA GLU A 32 -27.37 16.85 10.35
C GLU A 32 -26.29 15.92 9.80
N LEU A 33 -25.64 16.38 8.72
CA LEU A 33 -24.40 15.78 8.26
C LEU A 33 -23.43 15.93 9.43
N GLN A 34 -23.40 14.91 10.29
CA GLN A 34 -22.34 14.76 11.26
C GLN A 34 -21.06 14.77 10.45
N ASP A 35 -20.23 15.76 10.73
CA ASP A 35 -18.84 15.83 10.34
C ASP A 35 -18.13 14.60 10.93
N GLN A 36 -18.26 13.46 10.23
CA GLN A 36 -17.68 12.19 10.63
C GLN A 36 -16.20 12.24 10.30
N LYS A 37 -15.46 12.97 11.14
CA LYS A 37 -14.01 12.80 11.30
C LYS A 37 -13.75 11.30 11.33
N ALA A 38 -12.85 10.84 10.46
CA ALA A 38 -12.58 9.42 10.32
C ALA A 38 -12.15 8.88 11.69
N LYS A 39 -13.02 8.11 12.35
CA LYS A 39 -12.65 7.42 13.58
C LYS A 39 -11.60 6.39 13.20
N ILE A 40 -10.43 6.48 13.84
CA ILE A 40 -9.37 5.52 13.65
C ILE A 40 -9.89 4.13 14.05
N PRO A 41 -9.91 3.17 13.14
CA PRO A 41 -10.33 1.81 13.44
C PRO A 41 -9.32 1.15 14.40
N VAL A 42 -9.86 0.38 15.35
CA VAL A 42 -9.05 -0.48 16.23
C VAL A 42 -8.97 -1.85 15.59
N TYR A 43 -7.75 -2.36 15.44
CA TYR A 43 -7.50 -3.65 14.79
C TYR A 43 -7.15 -4.74 15.79
N PRO A 44 -7.61 -5.98 15.58
CA PRO A 44 -7.18 -7.11 16.39
C PRO A 44 -5.70 -7.41 16.16
N THR A 45 -5.00 -7.89 17.19
CA THR A 45 -3.62 -8.35 17.07
C THR A 45 -3.58 -9.58 16.16
N ILE A 46 -2.81 -9.50 15.06
CA ILE A 46 -2.62 -10.62 14.13
C ILE A 46 -1.69 -11.64 14.79
N ALA A 47 -2.18 -12.87 14.97
CA ALA A 47 -1.38 -13.99 15.47
C ALA A 47 -0.07 -14.13 14.66
N ASP A 48 1.02 -14.51 15.32
CA ASP A 48 2.26 -14.77 14.60
C ASP A 48 2.08 -15.89 13.59
N GLN A 49 2.73 -15.74 12.42
CA GLN A 49 2.75 -16.78 11.40
C GLN A 49 3.25 -18.08 12.05
N GLN A 50 2.38 -19.09 12.13
CA GLN A 50 2.77 -20.40 12.59
C GLN A 50 3.59 -21.09 11.50
N PHE A 51 4.82 -21.46 11.82
CA PHE A 51 5.66 -22.25 10.94
C PHE A 51 5.37 -23.74 11.18
N ASN A 52 4.85 -24.41 10.15
CA ASN A 52 4.70 -25.86 10.20
C ASN A 52 6.06 -26.51 9.92
N TRP A 53 6.68 -27.05 10.96
CA TRP A 53 7.85 -27.92 10.83
C TRP A 53 7.40 -29.23 10.19
N ILE A 54 7.86 -29.51 8.98
CA ILE A 54 7.73 -30.85 8.39
C ILE A 54 8.96 -31.63 8.83
N THR A 55 8.84 -32.38 9.92
CA THR A 55 9.84 -33.37 10.33
C THR A 55 9.37 -34.75 9.94
N GLU A 56 10.04 -35.32 8.94
CA GLU A 56 10.27 -36.75 8.84
C GLU A 56 11.81 -36.87 8.70
N ASP A 57 12.45 -37.53 9.68
CA ASP A 57 13.74 -38.21 9.47
C ASP A 57 15.08 -37.45 9.72
N GLY A 58 15.09 -36.38 10.52
CA GLY A 58 16.34 -35.95 11.18
C GLY A 58 17.18 -34.87 10.49
N GLY A 59 16.58 -33.72 10.14
CA GLY A 59 17.38 -32.50 9.90
C GLY A 59 16.72 -31.40 9.07
N GLN A 60 15.50 -31.59 8.57
CA GLN A 60 14.90 -30.62 7.65
C GLN A 60 13.92 -29.69 8.35
N SER A 61 14.15 -28.40 8.19
CA SER A 61 13.25 -27.33 8.58
C SER A 61 12.93 -26.57 7.30
N GLN A 62 11.88 -27.03 6.63
CA GLN A 62 11.48 -26.49 5.34
C GLN A 62 10.61 -25.26 5.58
N LEU A 63 11.08 -24.10 5.10
CA LEU A 63 10.29 -22.88 5.14
C LEU A 63 9.57 -22.71 3.80
N ASP A 64 8.25 -22.78 3.82
CA ASP A 64 7.45 -22.28 2.69
C ASP A 64 7.38 -20.75 2.77
N PHE A 65 8.36 -20.08 2.16
CA PHE A 65 8.46 -18.62 2.14
C PHE A 65 7.76 -18.08 0.90
N ASN A 66 6.50 -17.67 1.06
CA ASN A 66 5.76 -16.89 0.06
C ASN A 66 5.78 -15.40 0.47
N PRO A 67 6.69 -14.59 -0.10
CA PRO A 67 6.85 -13.19 0.29
C PRO A 67 5.69 -12.35 -0.28
N ARG A 68 4.76 -11.99 0.60
CA ARG A 68 3.56 -11.21 0.26
C ARG A 68 3.70 -9.74 0.63
N VAL A 69 3.24 -8.85 -0.24
CA VAL A 69 3.21 -7.39 0.01
C VAL A 69 1.94 -6.75 -0.53
N ASP A 70 1.31 -5.90 0.26
CA ASP A 70 0.20 -5.05 -0.14
C ASP A 70 0.72 -3.61 -0.25
N ILE A 71 0.70 -3.05 -1.46
CA ILE A 71 1.20 -1.71 -1.75
C ILE A 71 0.00 -0.80 -2.01
N LEU A 72 -0.24 0.15 -1.12
CA LEU A 72 -1.26 1.17 -1.27
C LEU A 72 -0.64 2.49 -1.70
N PHE A 73 -1.00 2.95 -2.89
CA PHE A 73 -0.72 4.31 -3.33
C PHE A 73 -1.78 5.26 -2.80
N VAL A 74 -1.34 6.38 -2.22
CA VAL A 74 -2.17 7.53 -1.90
C VAL A 74 -1.73 8.65 -2.85
N MET A 75 -2.49 8.83 -3.92
CA MET A 75 -2.11 9.69 -5.04
C MET A 75 -2.87 10.99 -5.06
N ASP A 76 -2.13 12.07 -5.21
CA ASP A 76 -2.72 13.38 -5.38
C ASP A 76 -3.20 13.66 -6.80
N ASN A 77 -4.50 13.93 -6.88
CA ASN A 77 -5.23 14.21 -8.11
C ASN A 77 -5.69 15.68 -8.20
N SER A 78 -5.14 16.57 -7.36
CA SER A 78 -5.26 18.03 -7.50
C SER A 78 -4.67 18.51 -8.85
N ASP A 79 -5.08 19.70 -9.29
CA ASP A 79 -4.64 20.27 -10.56
C ASP A 79 -3.14 20.63 -10.58
N SER A 80 -2.59 21.00 -9.42
CA SER A 80 -1.16 21.33 -9.24
C SER A 80 -0.26 20.15 -9.63
N MET A 81 -0.75 18.93 -9.46
CA MET A 81 -0.03 17.69 -9.74
C MET A 81 0.15 17.37 -11.23
N LYS A 82 -0.37 18.17 -12.17
CA LYS A 82 -0.25 17.96 -13.63
C LYS A 82 1.17 17.61 -14.07
N THR A 83 2.14 18.44 -13.68
CA THR A 83 3.54 18.25 -14.10
C THR A 83 4.17 17.05 -13.40
N ALA A 84 3.87 16.85 -12.12
CA ALA A 84 4.36 15.75 -11.33
C ALA A 84 3.85 14.39 -11.85
N GLN A 85 2.55 14.27 -12.14
CA GLN A 85 1.98 13.06 -12.72
C GLN A 85 2.51 12.78 -14.14
N ALA A 86 2.72 13.81 -14.98
CA ALA A 86 3.38 13.61 -16.27
C ALA A 86 4.79 13.04 -16.11
N ASN A 87 5.56 13.53 -15.12
CA ASN A 87 6.88 13.01 -14.80
C ASN A 87 6.83 11.57 -14.25
N LEU A 88 5.84 11.27 -13.39
CA LEU A 88 5.57 9.91 -12.92
C LEU A 88 5.37 8.99 -14.11
N ILE A 89 4.44 9.31 -15.00
CA ILE A 89 4.06 8.51 -16.17
C ILE A 89 5.26 8.18 -17.05
N LYS A 90 6.15 9.15 -17.26
CA LYS A 90 7.40 8.96 -18.03
C LYS A 90 8.33 7.92 -17.40
N ASN A 91 8.26 7.74 -16.09
CA ASN A 91 9.18 6.89 -15.32
C ASN A 91 8.52 5.64 -14.71
N LEU A 92 7.19 5.47 -14.85
CA LEU A 92 6.43 4.37 -14.25
C LEU A 92 7.03 3.01 -14.57
N ASN A 93 7.46 2.77 -15.81
CA ASN A 93 8.02 1.47 -16.21
C ASN A 93 9.23 1.06 -15.36
N ARG A 94 10.08 2.00 -14.93
CA ARG A 94 11.24 1.69 -14.08
C ARG A 94 10.81 1.26 -12.68
N PHE A 95 9.86 1.99 -12.11
CA PHE A 95 9.28 1.67 -10.81
C PHE A 95 8.55 0.33 -10.81
N THR A 96 7.62 0.16 -11.76
CA THR A 96 6.79 -1.03 -11.85
C THR A 96 7.68 -2.26 -12.08
N SER A 97 8.74 -2.15 -12.88
CA SER A 97 9.70 -3.24 -13.07
C SER A 97 10.40 -3.66 -11.79
N GLY A 98 10.77 -2.74 -10.89
CA GLY A 98 11.41 -3.08 -9.61
C GLY A 98 10.57 -3.99 -8.70
N ILE A 99 9.23 -3.89 -8.83
CA ILE A 99 8.28 -4.72 -8.08
C ILE A 99 7.87 -5.97 -8.87
N THR A 100 7.52 -5.81 -10.16
CA THR A 100 6.92 -6.89 -10.95
C THR A 100 7.94 -7.85 -11.55
N SER A 101 9.23 -7.49 -11.59
CA SER A 101 10.28 -8.38 -12.13
C SER A 101 10.60 -9.56 -11.21
N ASN A 102 10.34 -9.43 -9.90
CA ASN A 102 10.57 -10.54 -8.98
C ASN A 102 9.35 -11.45 -8.92
N LYS A 103 9.45 -12.60 -9.59
CA LYS A 103 8.38 -13.60 -9.68
C LYS A 103 8.02 -14.29 -8.36
N MET A 104 8.90 -14.21 -7.35
CA MET A 104 8.62 -14.78 -6.03
C MET A 104 7.67 -13.90 -5.22
N ILE A 105 7.62 -12.60 -5.49
CA ILE A 105 6.80 -11.66 -4.73
C ILE A 105 5.33 -11.77 -5.14
N ASP A 106 4.49 -12.02 -4.15
CA ASP A 106 3.05 -12.03 -4.28
C ASP A 106 2.48 -10.68 -3.85
N TYR A 107 2.34 -9.77 -4.82
CA TYR A 107 1.91 -8.40 -4.56
C TYR A 107 0.40 -8.20 -4.81
N HIS A 108 -0.21 -7.36 -3.98
CA HIS A 108 -1.43 -6.62 -4.29
C HIS A 108 -1.07 -5.14 -4.36
N ILE A 109 -1.52 -4.43 -5.39
CA ILE A 109 -1.23 -3.00 -5.56
C ILE A 109 -2.52 -2.23 -5.82
N GLY A 110 -2.88 -1.37 -4.89
CA GLY A 110 -4.10 -0.57 -4.91
C GLY A 110 -3.79 0.92 -4.93
N VAL A 111 -4.76 1.71 -5.35
CA VAL A 111 -4.65 3.17 -5.40
C VAL A 111 -5.88 3.77 -4.71
N VAL A 112 -5.66 4.67 -3.77
CA VAL A 112 -6.63 5.67 -3.33
C VAL A 112 -6.11 7.05 -3.70
N THR A 113 -6.99 8.04 -3.73
CA THR A 113 -6.58 9.42 -3.97
C THR A 113 -6.79 10.29 -2.76
N THR A 114 -6.23 11.49 -2.83
CA THR A 114 -6.57 12.61 -1.98
C THR A 114 -8.08 12.74 -1.80
N TRP A 115 -8.46 13.12 -0.59
CA TRP A 115 -9.81 13.52 -0.24
C TRP A 115 -9.85 15.03 0.00
N ASP A 116 -11.01 15.64 -0.23
CA ASP A 116 -11.25 17.03 0.17
C ASP A 116 -12.51 17.06 1.03
N GLY A 117 -12.36 16.85 2.34
CA GLY A 117 -13.50 16.78 3.26
C GLY A 117 -14.25 18.09 3.40
N LYS A 118 -13.59 19.22 3.08
CA LYS A 118 -14.17 20.55 3.17
C LYS A 118 -15.09 20.87 2.00
N HIS A 119 -14.73 20.44 0.79
CA HIS A 119 -15.48 20.74 -0.44
C HIS A 119 -16.19 19.52 -1.05
N TRP A 120 -16.06 18.34 -0.44
CA TRP A 120 -16.80 17.14 -0.85
C TRP A 120 -18.32 17.39 -0.83
N ASN A 121 -18.94 17.35 -2.02
CA ASN A 121 -20.35 17.67 -2.24
C ASN A 121 -20.77 19.12 -1.93
N ASP A 122 -19.89 20.13 -2.02
CA ASP A 122 -20.31 21.54 -1.84
C ASP A 122 -21.35 21.95 -2.91
N PRO A 123 -22.65 22.12 -2.55
CA PRO A 123 -23.69 22.46 -3.51
C PRO A 123 -23.63 23.94 -3.94
N LYS A 124 -22.76 24.74 -3.31
CA LYS A 124 -22.60 26.18 -3.57
C LYS A 124 -21.42 26.49 -4.48
N ALA A 125 -20.56 25.52 -4.80
CA ALA A 125 -19.46 25.72 -5.72
C ALA A 125 -20.02 25.80 -7.17
N PRO A 126 -20.00 26.98 -7.82
CA PRO A 126 -20.56 27.12 -9.17
C PRO A 126 -19.74 26.27 -10.15
N GLY A 127 -20.36 25.24 -10.71
CA GLY A 127 -19.71 24.34 -11.67
C GLY A 127 -19.13 23.05 -11.06
N TYR A 128 -19.07 22.91 -9.72
CA TYR A 128 -18.63 21.68 -9.07
C TYR A 128 -19.55 20.52 -9.44
N LYS A 129 -19.03 19.61 -10.24
CA LYS A 129 -19.64 18.30 -10.49
C LYS A 129 -18.95 17.33 -9.55
N LYS A 130 -19.71 16.43 -8.92
CA LYS A 130 -19.14 15.20 -8.33
C LYS A 130 -18.48 14.42 -9.48
N ALA A 131 -17.25 14.76 -9.80
CA ALA A 131 -16.50 14.15 -10.88
C ALA A 131 -15.83 12.87 -10.39
N ASP A 132 -15.48 12.85 -9.10
CA ASP A 132 -15.01 11.64 -8.47
C ASP A 132 -16.19 10.77 -8.01
N ALA A 133 -16.41 9.68 -8.73
CA ALA A 133 -17.46 8.71 -8.41
C ALA A 133 -17.12 7.83 -7.19
N PHE A 134 -15.89 7.89 -6.69
CA PHE A 134 -15.39 7.02 -5.62
C PHE A 134 -15.58 7.68 -4.26
N GLU A 135 -16.07 6.92 -3.29
CA GLU A 135 -16.20 7.43 -1.94
C GLU A 135 -14.86 7.39 -1.18
N LYS A 136 -14.84 8.01 -0.01
CA LYS A 136 -13.68 8.11 0.88
C LYS A 136 -13.02 6.76 1.14
N GLY A 137 -11.74 6.64 0.78
CA GLY A 137 -10.92 5.44 0.98
C GLY A 137 -11.28 4.26 0.06
N GLU A 138 -12.10 4.46 -0.97
CA GLU A 138 -12.33 3.42 -1.98
C GLU A 138 -11.15 3.29 -2.92
N LEU A 139 -10.71 2.04 -3.12
CA LEU A 139 -9.72 1.74 -4.14
C LEU A 139 -10.25 2.10 -5.53
N ARG A 140 -9.40 2.72 -6.34
CA ARG A 140 -9.64 2.92 -7.77
C ARG A 140 -9.72 1.58 -8.48
N PHE A 141 -10.49 1.52 -9.57
CA PHE A 141 -10.43 0.35 -10.44
C PHE A 141 -9.02 0.20 -11.00
N ALA A 142 -8.53 -1.04 -10.99
CA ALA A 142 -7.37 -1.40 -11.78
C ALA A 142 -7.68 -1.13 -13.25
N LYS A 143 -6.69 -0.70 -14.02
CA LYS A 143 -6.86 -0.40 -15.44
C LYS A 143 -6.37 -1.55 -16.29
N THR A 144 -7.02 -1.79 -17.43
CA THR A 144 -6.48 -2.64 -18.48
C THR A 144 -5.20 -2.01 -19.07
N ILE A 145 -4.46 -2.77 -19.88
CA ILE A 145 -3.30 -2.23 -20.61
C ILE A 145 -3.71 -1.03 -21.49
N ALA A 146 -4.93 -1.05 -22.04
CA ALA A 146 -5.49 0.05 -22.83
C ALA A 146 -5.93 1.27 -22.01
N GLY A 147 -5.88 1.20 -20.67
CA GLY A 147 -6.24 2.31 -19.78
C GLY A 147 -7.72 2.41 -19.44
N THR A 148 -8.53 1.41 -19.80
CA THR A 148 -9.95 1.33 -19.41
C THR A 148 -10.08 0.72 -18.01
N ASP A 149 -11.15 1.05 -17.28
CA ASP A 149 -11.43 0.40 -16.00
C ASP A 149 -11.65 -1.11 -16.16
N SER A 150 -11.09 -1.87 -15.22
CA SER A 150 -11.40 -3.27 -14.96
C SER A 150 -12.55 -3.38 -13.95
N THR A 151 -13.02 -4.60 -13.71
CA THR A 151 -13.89 -4.91 -12.56
C THR A 151 -13.12 -5.02 -11.25
N GLU A 152 -11.82 -5.32 -11.34
CA GLU A 152 -10.93 -5.43 -10.19
C GLU A 152 -10.47 -4.05 -9.69
N ARG A 153 -10.16 -3.96 -8.39
CA ARG A 153 -9.74 -2.70 -7.72
C ARG A 153 -8.27 -2.69 -7.28
N PHE A 154 -7.52 -3.75 -7.58
CA PHE A 154 -6.10 -3.82 -7.33
C PHE A 154 -5.41 -4.73 -8.33
N VAL A 155 -4.12 -4.50 -8.53
CA VAL A 155 -3.26 -5.25 -9.44
C VAL A 155 -2.56 -6.35 -8.66
N THR A 156 -2.45 -7.53 -9.26
CA THR A 156 -1.84 -8.73 -8.67
C THR A 156 -0.67 -9.24 -9.52
N LYS A 157 0.08 -10.21 -8.99
CA LYS A 157 1.16 -10.88 -9.75
C LYS A 157 0.70 -11.61 -11.03
N LYS A 158 -0.60 -11.85 -11.18
CA LYS A 158 -1.19 -12.49 -12.37
C LYS A 158 -1.38 -11.49 -13.53
N ASP A 159 -1.40 -10.21 -13.22
CA ASP A 159 -1.61 -9.16 -14.21
C ASP A 159 -0.33 -8.87 -14.99
N SER A 160 -0.50 -8.46 -16.24
CA SER A 160 0.63 -8.03 -17.07
C SER A 160 1.23 -6.73 -16.54
N ALA A 161 2.55 -6.54 -16.64
CA ALA A 161 3.24 -5.36 -16.10
C ALA A 161 2.67 -4.00 -16.57
N GLY A 162 2.07 -3.95 -17.77
CA GLY A 162 1.41 -2.75 -18.31
C GLY A 162 0.13 -2.35 -17.56
N VAL A 163 -0.55 -3.27 -16.89
CA VAL A 163 -1.76 -3.02 -16.08
C VAL A 163 -1.44 -2.08 -14.93
N LEU A 164 -0.35 -2.33 -14.20
CA LEU A 164 0.08 -1.48 -13.10
C LEU A 164 0.41 -0.07 -13.58
N ALA A 165 1.18 0.04 -14.67
CA ALA A 165 1.55 1.33 -15.25
C ALA A 165 0.30 2.11 -15.71
N SER A 166 -0.72 1.46 -16.24
CA SER A 166 -1.99 2.11 -16.58
C SER A 166 -2.82 2.47 -15.34
N THR A 167 -2.79 1.64 -14.29
CA THR A 167 -3.54 1.87 -13.04
C THR A 167 -3.04 3.09 -12.27
N LEU A 168 -1.72 3.32 -12.28
CA LEU A 168 -1.11 4.49 -11.66
C LEU A 168 -1.30 5.80 -12.46
N LYS A 169 -1.99 5.76 -13.62
CA LYS A 169 -2.38 6.96 -14.38
C LYS A 169 -3.73 7.48 -13.89
N VAL A 170 -3.78 7.90 -12.63
CA VAL A 170 -5.00 8.43 -12.00
C VAL A 170 -5.49 9.69 -12.72
N GLY A 171 -4.55 10.53 -13.18
CA GLY A 171 -4.88 11.84 -13.73
C GLY A 171 -5.14 12.87 -12.64
N VAL A 172 -5.49 14.06 -13.09
CA VAL A 172 -5.72 15.25 -12.25
C VAL A 172 -7.03 15.90 -12.65
N ALA A 173 -7.65 16.62 -11.72
CA ALA A 173 -8.85 17.39 -11.98
C ALA A 173 -8.70 18.80 -11.39
N GLY A 174 -9.12 19.81 -12.14
CA GLY A 174 -9.37 21.15 -11.61
C GLY A 174 -10.49 21.12 -10.58
N TYR A 175 -10.51 22.09 -9.67
CA TYR A 175 -11.55 22.20 -8.65
C TYR A 175 -12.96 22.30 -9.22
N GLU A 176 -13.12 23.04 -10.32
CA GLU A 176 -14.37 23.15 -11.05
C GLU A 176 -14.83 21.80 -11.63
N MET A 177 -13.89 20.89 -11.84
CA MET A 177 -14.11 19.51 -12.28
C MET A 177 -14.02 18.52 -11.11
N GLY A 178 -14.23 18.96 -9.87
CA GLY A 178 -14.30 18.09 -8.70
C GLY A 178 -12.97 17.55 -8.18
N GLY A 179 -11.84 18.13 -8.59
CA GLY A 179 -10.54 17.89 -7.95
C GLY A 179 -10.44 18.51 -6.56
N PRO A 180 -9.51 18.04 -5.71
CA PRO A 180 -9.30 18.58 -4.36
C PRO A 180 -8.63 19.97 -4.40
N GLU A 181 -9.09 20.86 -3.52
CA GLU A 181 -8.43 22.15 -3.16
C GLU A 181 -7.92 22.16 -1.72
N THR A 182 -8.36 21.19 -0.91
CA THR A 182 -7.84 20.97 0.44
C THR A 182 -7.46 19.50 0.53
N GLU A 183 -6.17 19.23 0.41
CA GLU A 183 -5.63 17.89 0.23
C GLU A 183 -5.52 17.13 1.56
N GLU A 184 -6.45 16.21 1.81
CA GLU A 184 -6.39 15.26 2.91
C GLU A 184 -5.87 13.91 2.42
N PHE A 185 -4.79 13.42 3.03
CA PHE A 185 -4.17 12.13 2.72
C PHE A 185 -4.38 11.10 3.84
N PHE A 186 -4.38 11.53 5.10
CA PHE A 186 -4.62 10.67 6.25
C PHE A 186 -6.07 10.20 6.29
N THR A 187 -7.02 11.08 5.96
CA THR A 187 -8.44 10.75 5.90
C THR A 187 -8.76 9.57 4.96
N PRO A 188 -8.41 9.60 3.64
CA PRO A 188 -8.69 8.50 2.74
C PRO A 188 -7.88 7.26 3.08
N LEU A 189 -6.65 7.40 3.59
CA LEU A 189 -5.83 6.27 4.03
C LEU A 189 -6.47 5.53 5.21
N ALA A 190 -6.87 6.25 6.27
CA ALA A 190 -7.57 5.66 7.41
C ALA A 190 -8.90 5.00 6.98
N ALA A 191 -9.64 5.66 6.09
CA ALA A 191 -10.88 5.12 5.55
C ALA A 191 -10.66 3.83 4.74
N ALA A 192 -9.58 3.73 3.96
CA ALA A 192 -9.28 2.57 3.13
C ALA A 192 -9.06 1.29 3.93
N LEU A 193 -8.59 1.43 5.18
CA LEU A 193 -8.28 0.33 6.09
C LEU A 193 -9.48 -0.06 6.97
N ASN A 194 -10.56 0.72 6.96
CA ASN A 194 -11.74 0.46 7.79
C ASN A 194 -12.46 -0.83 7.39
N GLN A 195 -13.06 -1.51 8.37
CA GLN A 195 -13.84 -2.76 8.17
C GLN A 195 -14.98 -2.62 7.16
N GLN A 196 -15.59 -1.44 7.04
CA GLN A 196 -16.61 -1.18 6.01
C GLN A 196 -16.06 -1.25 4.58
N ARG A 197 -14.76 -0.98 4.40
CA ARG A 197 -14.08 -1.06 3.11
C ARG A 197 -13.50 -2.45 2.87
N ILE A 198 -12.82 -3.03 3.85
CA ILE A 198 -12.03 -4.26 3.65
C ILE A 198 -12.80 -5.54 3.95
N GLY A 199 -13.90 -5.44 4.71
CA GLY A 199 -14.73 -6.58 5.07
C GLY A 199 -15.56 -7.11 3.89
N ARG A 200 -16.26 -8.21 4.12
CA ARG A 200 -17.09 -8.87 3.10
C ARG A 200 -18.14 -7.92 2.52
N GLY A 201 -18.18 -7.80 1.20
CA GLY A 201 -19.03 -6.87 0.45
C GLY A 201 -18.52 -5.43 0.41
N GLY A 202 -17.36 -5.15 1.03
CA GLY A 202 -16.71 -3.85 1.01
C GLY A 202 -15.97 -3.60 -0.30
N THR A 203 -15.78 -2.33 -0.64
CA THR A 203 -15.13 -1.94 -1.92
C THR A 203 -13.64 -2.25 -1.99
N ASN A 204 -12.98 -2.51 -0.86
CA ASN A 204 -11.58 -2.90 -0.78
C ASN A 204 -11.44 -4.37 -0.33
N GLU A 205 -12.52 -5.16 -0.39
CA GLU A 205 -12.50 -6.58 -0.02
C GLU A 205 -11.40 -7.33 -0.79
N GLY A 206 -10.64 -8.15 -0.07
CA GLY A 206 -9.59 -8.99 -0.64
C GLY A 206 -8.27 -8.27 -0.97
N PHE A 207 -8.20 -6.93 -0.81
CA PHE A 207 -6.97 -6.20 -1.08
C PHE A 207 -5.90 -6.43 0.00
N PHE A 208 -6.22 -6.19 1.28
CA PHE A 208 -5.23 -6.37 2.35
C PHE A 208 -5.21 -7.82 2.85
N ARG A 209 -3.99 -8.32 3.10
CA ARG A 209 -3.74 -9.67 3.62
C ARG A 209 -3.02 -9.57 4.95
N ASP A 210 -3.50 -10.29 5.96
CA ASP A 210 -2.99 -10.18 7.34
C ASP A 210 -1.48 -10.45 7.45
N ASP A 211 -0.97 -11.39 6.66
CA ASP A 211 0.43 -11.83 6.73
C ASP A 211 1.40 -11.07 5.80
N ALA A 212 0.87 -10.23 4.92
CA ALA A 212 1.64 -9.45 3.97
C ALA A 212 2.30 -8.21 4.61
N GLN A 213 3.45 -7.81 4.07
CA GLN A 213 4.02 -6.49 4.30
C GLN A 213 3.04 -5.41 3.82
N LEU A 214 2.83 -4.34 4.59
CA LEU A 214 2.13 -3.13 4.14
C LEU A 214 3.15 -2.12 3.67
N VAL A 215 2.98 -1.65 2.44
CA VAL A 215 3.71 -0.50 1.91
C VAL A 215 2.70 0.59 1.57
N VAL A 216 2.86 1.78 2.13
CA VAL A 216 2.08 2.96 1.74
C VAL A 216 3.00 3.92 0.99
N ILE A 217 2.56 4.44 -0.16
CA ILE A 217 3.32 5.38 -0.97
C ILE A 217 2.48 6.62 -1.20
N PHE A 218 2.90 7.76 -0.63
CA PHE A 218 2.30 9.06 -0.93
C PHE A 218 2.95 9.67 -2.17
N LEU A 219 2.14 10.30 -3.01
CA LEU A 219 2.60 11.08 -4.15
C LEU A 219 1.83 12.40 -4.18
N THR A 220 2.49 13.50 -3.81
CA THR A 220 1.84 14.82 -3.70
C THR A 220 2.84 15.97 -3.68
N ASP A 221 2.37 17.16 -4.07
CA ASP A 221 3.04 18.44 -3.87
C ASP A 221 2.45 19.31 -2.75
N ALA A 222 1.53 18.76 -1.96
CA ALA A 222 0.87 19.36 -0.80
C ALA A 222 1.27 18.66 0.52
N ASP A 223 0.84 19.23 1.65
CA ASP A 223 0.86 18.55 2.95
C ASP A 223 -0.54 18.05 3.30
N ASP A 224 -0.63 17.16 4.28
CA ASP A 224 -1.91 16.70 4.78
C ASP A 224 -2.69 17.80 5.50
N ALA A 225 -3.87 18.15 5.00
CA ALA A 225 -4.73 19.18 5.55
C ALA A 225 -5.64 18.70 6.70
N ASP A 226 -5.67 17.40 7.02
CA ASP A 226 -6.57 16.86 8.04
C ASP A 226 -6.10 17.21 9.46
N ALA A 227 -6.75 18.19 10.09
CA ALA A 227 -6.48 18.55 11.48
C ALA A 227 -6.97 17.50 12.51
N GLY A 228 -7.76 16.51 12.09
CA GLY A 228 -8.36 15.47 12.94
C GLY A 228 -7.47 14.26 13.20
N ILE A 229 -6.50 13.97 12.34
CA ILE A 229 -5.56 12.86 12.47
C ILE A 229 -4.14 13.43 12.57
N THR A 230 -3.41 13.10 13.63
CA THR A 230 -1.98 13.48 13.75
C THR A 230 -1.08 12.51 12.95
N PRO A 231 0.11 12.95 12.53
CA PRO A 231 1.11 12.07 11.91
C PRO A 231 1.39 10.81 12.75
N GLU A 232 1.52 10.96 14.07
CA GLU A 232 1.78 9.86 14.99
C GLU A 232 0.62 8.88 15.05
N GLN A 233 -0.62 9.38 15.11
CA GLN A 233 -1.81 8.55 15.10
C GLN A 233 -1.95 7.79 13.79
N MET A 234 -1.68 8.42 12.64
CA MET A 234 -1.76 7.73 11.35
C MET A 234 -0.68 6.65 11.23
N ALA A 235 0.56 6.93 11.62
CA ALA A 235 1.62 5.93 11.64
C ALA A 235 1.27 4.75 12.56
N GLN A 236 0.75 5.02 13.76
CA GLN A 236 0.33 3.98 14.70
C GLN A 236 -0.84 3.16 14.15
N THR A 237 -1.79 3.80 13.45
CA THR A 237 -2.91 3.11 12.78
C THR A 237 -2.41 2.06 11.77
N LEU A 238 -1.37 2.37 11.00
CA LEU A 238 -0.78 1.42 10.05
C LEU A 238 -0.10 0.24 10.75
N ILE A 239 0.59 0.52 11.86
CA ILE A 239 1.26 -0.49 12.68
C ILE A 239 0.22 -1.42 13.33
N ASP A 240 -0.82 -0.85 13.92
CA ASP A 240 -1.92 -1.60 14.54
C ASP A 240 -2.67 -2.43 13.51
N PHE A 241 -2.84 -1.90 12.29
CA PHE A 241 -3.45 -2.65 11.17
C PHE A 241 -2.70 -3.94 10.86
N LYS A 242 -1.37 -3.95 11.03
CA LYS A 242 -0.53 -5.15 10.91
C LYS A 242 -0.26 -5.82 12.26
N GLY A 243 -1.18 -5.70 13.21
CA GLY A 243 -1.14 -6.37 14.50
C GLY A 243 -0.03 -5.87 15.43
N GLY A 244 0.39 -4.60 15.31
CA GLY A 244 1.46 -4.02 16.11
C GLY A 244 2.87 -4.26 15.54
N LYS A 245 2.98 -4.93 14.39
CA LYS A 245 4.26 -5.37 13.80
C LYS A 245 4.88 -4.26 12.97
N LYS A 246 5.73 -3.45 13.59
CA LYS A 246 6.41 -2.31 12.93
C LYS A 246 7.25 -2.72 11.71
N ASP A 247 7.86 -3.89 11.76
CA ASP A 247 8.65 -4.47 10.67
C ASP A 247 7.80 -4.84 9.45
N LYS A 248 6.48 -5.03 9.64
CA LYS A 248 5.49 -5.28 8.57
C LYS A 248 5.00 -4.01 7.88
N VAL A 249 5.42 -2.82 8.31
CA VAL A 249 4.99 -1.55 7.72
C VAL A 249 6.19 -0.83 7.12
N SER A 250 5.98 -0.24 5.94
CA SER A 250 6.89 0.76 5.35
C SER A 250 6.07 1.86 4.72
N VAL A 251 6.45 3.10 4.97
CA VAL A 251 5.79 4.26 4.34
C VAL A 251 6.82 5.02 3.53
N TYR A 252 6.50 5.33 2.28
CA TYR A 252 7.34 6.10 1.38
C TYR A 252 6.61 7.38 0.95
N GLY A 253 7.38 8.42 0.66
CA GLY A 253 6.87 9.68 0.14
C GLY A 253 7.58 10.06 -1.16
N VAL A 254 6.79 10.39 -2.16
CA VAL A 254 7.20 11.09 -3.37
C VAL A 254 6.66 12.51 -3.26
N LEU A 255 7.42 13.36 -2.59
CA LEU A 255 6.95 14.63 -2.03
C LEU A 255 7.73 15.82 -2.58
N VAL A 256 7.19 17.02 -2.47
CA VAL A 256 8.02 18.23 -2.47
C VAL A 256 8.80 18.35 -1.16
N SER A 257 9.80 19.23 -1.13
CA SER A 257 10.57 19.56 0.09
C SER A 257 10.44 21.04 0.40
N LYS A 258 10.79 21.44 1.62
CA LYS A 258 10.83 22.87 1.99
C LYS A 258 11.66 23.75 1.05
N ASN A 259 12.73 23.19 0.49
CA ASN A 259 13.64 23.86 -0.43
C ASN A 259 13.19 23.82 -1.90
N THR A 260 12.11 23.11 -2.22
CA THR A 260 11.57 23.07 -3.59
C THR A 260 11.06 24.47 -3.97
N PRO A 261 11.25 24.95 -5.22
CA PRO A 261 10.67 26.22 -5.66
C PRO A 261 9.14 26.23 -5.55
N ASP A 262 8.57 27.35 -5.12
CA ASP A 262 7.12 27.51 -4.86
C ASP A 262 6.22 27.13 -6.05
N GLN A 263 6.70 27.27 -7.29
CA GLN A 263 5.95 26.89 -8.49
C GLN A 263 5.60 25.38 -8.57
N TYR A 264 6.29 24.55 -7.80
CA TYR A 264 6.06 23.11 -7.75
C TYR A 264 5.35 22.65 -6.48
N LYS A 265 5.01 23.58 -5.57
CA LYS A 265 4.30 23.28 -4.34
C LYS A 265 2.83 23.62 -4.51
N ASP A 266 1.96 22.94 -3.80
CA ASP A 266 0.60 23.43 -3.62
C ASP A 266 0.60 24.79 -2.87
N TYR A 267 -0.44 25.59 -3.08
CA TYR A 267 -0.63 26.89 -2.44
C TYR A 267 -0.50 26.86 -0.92
N GLY A 268 -0.96 25.79 -0.25
CA GLY A 268 -0.84 25.61 1.20
C GLY A 268 0.61 25.50 1.68
N LEU A 269 1.56 25.28 0.78
CA LEU A 269 3.00 25.18 1.06
C LEU A 269 3.83 26.31 0.43
N ARG A 270 3.19 27.27 -0.24
CA ARG A 270 3.87 28.45 -0.79
C ARG A 270 3.91 29.55 0.23
N VAL A 271 4.94 30.40 0.18
CA VAL A 271 4.94 31.62 1.01
C VAL A 271 3.95 32.63 0.41
N HIS A 272 2.65 32.45 0.70
CA HIS A 272 1.55 33.24 0.13
C HIS A 272 0.66 33.82 1.25
N PRO A 273 0.22 35.09 1.16
CA PRO A 273 -0.52 35.75 2.24
C PRO A 273 -1.88 35.11 2.55
N THR A 274 -2.44 34.32 1.63
CA THR A 274 -3.67 33.55 1.89
C THR A 274 -3.45 32.47 2.95
N TYR A 275 -2.34 31.74 2.87
CA TYR A 275 -2.07 30.53 3.65
C TYR A 275 -1.10 30.77 4.81
N HIS A 276 -0.23 31.76 4.68
CA HIS A 276 0.78 32.10 5.69
C HIS A 276 0.74 33.57 6.05
N LYS A 277 -0.37 34.01 6.64
CA LYS A 277 -0.59 35.43 7.02
C LYS A 277 0.49 35.95 7.96
N GLU A 278 1.01 35.09 8.82
CA GLU A 278 2.13 35.36 9.73
C GLU A 278 3.39 35.85 9.01
N CYS A 279 3.58 35.43 7.76
CA CYS A 279 4.72 35.85 6.94
C CYS A 279 4.54 37.23 6.28
N PHE A 280 3.38 37.89 6.46
CA PHE A 280 3.06 39.13 5.78
C PHE A 280 2.60 40.21 6.76
N THR A 281 3.00 41.45 6.46
CA THR A 281 2.52 42.65 7.17
C THR A 281 2.06 43.64 6.13
N ASN A 282 0.79 44.06 6.19
CA ASN A 282 0.15 44.92 5.20
C ASN A 282 0.32 44.41 3.75
N GLY A 283 0.22 43.09 3.55
CA GLY A 283 0.34 42.44 2.25
C GLY A 283 1.76 42.29 1.70
N LYS A 284 2.80 42.73 2.41
CA LYS A 284 4.21 42.53 2.04
C LYS A 284 4.84 41.45 2.91
N ASN A 285 5.65 40.58 2.31
CA ASN A 285 6.40 39.57 3.06
C ASN A 285 7.31 40.26 4.07
N ASN A 286 7.18 39.91 5.34
CA ASN A 286 7.88 40.52 6.47
C ASN A 286 9.22 39.83 6.80
N GLY A 287 9.59 38.78 6.06
CA GLY A 287 10.85 38.07 6.20
C GLY A 287 10.93 37.12 7.39
N SER A 288 9.82 36.84 8.09
CA SER A 288 9.79 35.90 9.21
C SER A 288 9.89 34.43 8.78
N CYS A 289 9.35 34.09 7.61
CA CYS A 289 9.28 32.71 7.09
C CYS A 289 10.36 32.45 6.05
N LYS A 290 11.62 32.32 6.50
CA LYS A 290 12.78 32.18 5.61
C LYS A 290 13.06 30.76 5.15
N GLU A 291 12.61 29.76 5.90
CA GLU A 291 12.94 28.35 5.61
C GLU A 291 12.02 27.69 4.57
N GLY A 292 11.05 28.43 4.04
CA GLY A 292 9.99 27.88 3.20
C GLY A 292 9.12 26.89 3.97
N PHE A 293 8.15 26.31 3.27
CA PHE A 293 7.27 25.28 3.81
C PHE A 293 7.40 24.00 3.01
N GLY A 294 7.35 22.88 3.71
CA GLY A 294 7.32 21.54 3.15
C GLY A 294 6.18 20.74 3.76
N PRO A 295 5.97 19.52 3.29
CA PRO A 295 4.88 18.67 3.76
C PRO A 295 5.25 18.01 5.10
N ASP A 296 5.40 18.85 6.13
CA ASP A 296 5.95 18.49 7.43
C ASP A 296 5.12 17.40 8.12
N ARG A 297 3.80 17.37 7.93
CA ARG A 297 2.93 16.33 8.50
C ARG A 297 3.16 14.99 7.82
N LEU A 298 3.24 14.95 6.49
CA LEU A 298 3.60 13.74 5.74
C LEU A 298 5.02 13.26 6.07
N GLU A 299 6.00 14.15 6.11
CA GLU A 299 7.38 13.80 6.50
C GLU A 299 7.42 13.19 7.90
N SER A 300 6.72 13.80 8.86
CA SER A 300 6.66 13.33 10.25
C SER A 300 6.01 11.95 10.34
N MET A 301 4.94 11.71 9.58
CA MET A 301 4.26 10.41 9.54
C MET A 301 5.18 9.33 8.95
N ILE A 302 5.86 9.64 7.84
CA ILE A 302 6.83 8.73 7.22
C ILE A 302 7.96 8.38 8.19
N ILE A 303 8.51 9.38 8.89
CA ILE A 303 9.55 9.14 9.90
C ILE A 303 9.02 8.22 11.00
N LYS A 304 7.81 8.51 11.50
CA LYS A 304 7.20 7.75 12.60
C LYS A 304 6.92 6.30 12.22
N ALA A 305 6.39 6.06 11.03
CA ALA A 305 6.09 4.72 10.55
C ALA A 305 7.34 3.88 10.26
N ASN A 306 8.50 4.52 10.02
CA ASN A 306 9.75 3.85 9.71
C ASN A 306 10.82 3.99 10.81
N GLU A 307 10.46 4.29 12.07
CA GLU A 307 11.40 4.52 13.18
C GLU A 307 12.42 3.37 13.39
N GLY A 308 12.06 2.13 13.06
CA GLY A 308 12.97 0.98 13.14
C GLY A 308 14.09 0.97 12.09
N SER A 309 14.05 1.86 11.11
CA SER A 309 14.94 1.85 9.93
C SER A 309 16.10 2.84 10.01
N GLY A 310 16.27 3.54 11.13
CA GLY A 310 17.39 4.47 11.37
C GLY A 310 16.97 5.76 12.06
N ASN A 311 17.88 6.72 12.13
CA ASN A 311 17.55 8.05 12.65
C ASN A 311 16.72 8.87 11.62
N PRO A 312 16.06 9.97 12.02
CA PRO A 312 15.18 10.74 11.12
C PRO A 312 15.84 11.23 9.83
N ALA A 313 17.13 11.55 9.83
CA ALA A 313 17.83 11.99 8.61
C ALA A 313 18.05 10.83 7.64
N GLN A 314 18.42 9.65 8.16
CA GLN A 314 18.54 8.42 7.38
C GLN A 314 17.19 7.99 6.79
N ILE A 315 16.11 8.10 7.58
CA ILE A 315 14.76 7.77 7.12
C ILE A 315 14.33 8.71 5.99
N ARG A 316 14.49 10.03 6.15
CA ARG A 316 14.18 10.97 5.05
C ARG A 316 14.93 10.62 3.77
N SER A 317 16.24 10.36 3.87
CA SER A 317 17.04 10.03 2.69
C SER A 317 16.66 8.71 2.02
N LYS A 318 16.09 7.75 2.77
CA LYS A 318 15.76 6.40 2.26
C LYS A 318 14.31 6.27 1.79
N TYR A 319 13.38 6.95 2.47
CA TYR A 319 11.94 6.77 2.31
C TYR A 319 11.25 7.97 1.65
N ILE A 320 11.92 9.12 1.55
CA ILE A 320 11.37 10.32 0.91
C ILE A 320 12.20 10.66 -0.32
N MET A 321 11.53 10.83 -1.45
CA MET A 321 12.12 11.31 -2.70
C MET A 321 11.44 12.58 -3.15
N ASN A 322 12.21 13.43 -3.80
CA ASN A 322 11.70 14.70 -4.30
C ASN A 322 10.97 14.49 -5.63
N ILE A 323 9.70 14.88 -5.71
CA ILE A 323 8.86 14.75 -6.90
C ILE A 323 9.39 15.52 -8.12
N VAL A 324 10.22 16.55 -7.89
CA VAL A 324 10.89 17.33 -8.94
C VAL A 324 12.36 16.95 -9.16
N SER A 325 12.81 15.83 -8.58
CA SER A 325 14.18 15.34 -8.75
C SER A 325 14.54 15.12 -10.22
N GLU A 326 15.71 15.59 -10.66
CA GLU A 326 16.24 15.24 -11.99
C GLU A 326 16.52 13.74 -12.12
N LYS A 327 16.70 13.06 -10.99
CA LYS A 327 16.94 11.61 -10.91
C LYS A 327 15.68 10.82 -10.56
N PHE A 328 14.50 11.45 -10.65
CA PHE A 328 13.20 10.90 -10.24
C PHE A 328 13.00 9.43 -10.66
N GLY A 329 13.17 9.09 -11.94
CA GLY A 329 12.96 7.72 -12.40
C GLY A 329 13.96 6.69 -11.85
N THR A 330 15.17 7.11 -11.49
CA THR A 330 16.16 6.23 -10.85
C THR A 330 15.84 6.04 -9.37
N GLU A 331 15.43 7.10 -8.68
CA GLU A 331 15.03 7.05 -7.27
C GLU A 331 13.76 6.24 -7.08
N LEU A 332 12.79 6.39 -7.98
CA LEU A 332 11.57 5.60 -7.99
C LEU A 332 11.86 4.10 -8.25
N GLY A 333 12.76 3.79 -9.20
CA GLY A 333 13.24 2.41 -9.40
C GLY A 333 13.87 1.80 -8.14
N ARG A 334 14.73 2.55 -7.44
CA ARG A 334 15.34 2.12 -6.17
C ARG A 334 14.31 1.90 -5.06
N MET A 335 13.22 2.65 -5.03
CA MET A 335 12.11 2.38 -4.10
C MET A 335 11.50 1.01 -4.40
N GLY A 336 11.22 0.69 -5.66
CA GLY A 336 10.74 -0.63 -6.07
C GLY A 336 11.70 -1.75 -5.65
N ASP A 337 13.01 -1.57 -5.88
CA ASP A 337 14.03 -2.52 -5.45
C ASP A 337 14.07 -2.67 -3.92
N SER A 338 13.96 -1.57 -3.16
CA SER A 338 13.95 -1.58 -1.69
C SER A 338 12.73 -2.32 -1.13
N ILE A 339 11.55 -2.12 -1.74
CA ILE A 339 10.34 -2.87 -1.39
C ILE A 339 10.55 -4.36 -1.65
N THR A 340 11.10 -4.71 -2.82
CA THR A 340 11.41 -6.09 -3.19
C THR A 340 12.36 -6.74 -2.20
N VAL A 341 13.48 -6.09 -1.87
CA VAL A 341 14.45 -6.60 -0.89
C VAL A 341 13.79 -6.79 0.47
N LYS A 342 13.13 -5.77 1.03
CA LYS A 342 12.48 -5.90 2.35
C LYS A 342 11.40 -7.00 2.38
N THR A 343 10.69 -7.19 1.27
CA THR A 343 9.65 -8.24 1.15
C THR A 343 10.24 -9.64 1.14
N LEU A 344 11.47 -9.79 0.62
CA LEU A 344 12.21 -11.05 0.55
C LEU A 344 13.08 -11.34 1.78
N GLU A 345 13.36 -10.34 2.60
CA GLU A 345 14.06 -10.52 3.87
C GLU A 345 13.22 -11.40 4.81
N LYS A 346 13.89 -12.37 5.44
CA LYS A 346 13.22 -13.28 6.37
C LYS A 346 14.14 -13.70 7.49
N GLU A 347 13.59 -13.71 8.69
CA GLU A 347 14.21 -14.32 9.86
C GLU A 347 13.51 -15.65 10.17
N ILE A 348 14.32 -16.68 10.40
CA ILE A 348 13.90 -18.07 10.58
C ILE A 348 14.45 -18.55 11.92
N GLY A 349 13.58 -18.70 12.91
CA GLY A 349 13.96 -19.32 14.19
C GLY A 349 14.27 -20.80 14.00
N LEU A 350 15.34 -21.28 14.62
CA LEU A 350 15.71 -22.69 14.59
C LEU A 350 15.17 -23.43 15.81
N SER A 351 14.72 -24.67 15.63
CA SER A 351 14.23 -25.53 16.72
C SER A 351 15.33 -25.98 17.68
N GLN A 352 16.59 -25.96 17.21
CA GLN A 352 17.78 -26.28 17.99
C GLN A 352 18.96 -25.45 17.50
N PHE A 353 19.97 -25.28 18.34
CA PHE A 353 21.21 -24.61 17.96
C PHE A 353 21.99 -25.44 16.92
N PRO A 354 22.53 -24.84 15.85
CA PRO A 354 23.40 -25.54 14.93
C PRO A 354 24.68 -26.00 15.64
N ARG A 355 25.18 -27.17 15.25
CA ARG A 355 26.47 -27.67 15.74
C ARG A 355 27.61 -26.96 15.05
N ILE A 356 28.80 -27.12 15.61
CA ILE A 356 30.06 -26.67 15.01
C ILE A 356 30.88 -27.93 14.70
N ASP A 357 31.47 -28.00 13.51
CA ASP A 357 32.37 -29.10 13.13
C ASP A 357 33.75 -28.97 13.80
N GLU A 358 34.61 -29.96 13.61
CA GLU A 358 35.96 -29.98 14.18
C GLU A 358 36.84 -28.79 13.72
N SER A 359 36.49 -28.18 12.59
CA SER A 359 37.18 -27.02 12.02
C SER A 359 36.58 -25.67 12.47
N GLY A 360 35.56 -25.68 13.32
CA GLY A 360 34.90 -24.47 13.79
C GLY A 360 33.80 -23.95 12.86
N ASN A 361 33.41 -24.69 11.82
CA ASN A 361 32.35 -24.27 10.89
C ASN A 361 30.96 -24.64 11.40
N LEU A 362 30.02 -23.73 11.19
CA LEU A 362 28.63 -23.92 11.56
C LEU A 362 27.97 -24.97 10.65
N MET A 363 27.39 -26.02 11.23
CA MET A 363 26.73 -27.13 10.56
C MET A 363 25.29 -26.78 10.16
N VAL A 364 25.13 -25.69 9.42
CA VAL A 364 23.86 -25.27 8.81
C VAL A 364 24.12 -24.78 7.40
N ARG A 365 23.17 -25.07 6.51
CA ARG A 365 23.17 -24.55 5.15
C ARG A 365 21.78 -24.08 4.76
N VAL A 366 21.74 -23.12 3.84
CA VAL A 366 20.51 -22.66 3.21
C VAL A 366 20.53 -23.07 1.74
N ARG A 367 19.42 -23.64 1.28
CA ARG A 367 19.22 -24.06 -0.11
C ARG A 367 17.97 -23.44 -0.70
N TYR A 368 17.97 -23.24 -2.01
CA TYR A 368 16.79 -22.89 -2.80
C TYR A 368 16.53 -23.98 -3.86
N GLY A 369 15.30 -24.49 -3.96
CA GLY A 369 14.95 -25.55 -4.92
C GLY A 369 13.50 -26.02 -4.79
N THR A 370 13.06 -26.92 -5.67
CA THR A 370 11.73 -27.53 -5.58
C THR A 370 11.63 -28.45 -4.36
N PRO A 371 10.42 -28.78 -3.87
CA PRO A 371 10.24 -29.73 -2.77
C PRO A 371 10.98 -31.05 -2.99
N GLU A 372 10.98 -31.58 -4.22
CA GLU A 372 11.63 -32.84 -4.59
C GLU A 372 13.16 -32.73 -4.56
N GLU A 373 13.72 -31.64 -5.08
CA GLU A 373 15.16 -31.37 -5.01
C GLU A 373 15.60 -31.22 -3.55
N LEU A 374 14.83 -30.46 -2.77
CA LEU A 374 15.16 -30.17 -1.38
C LEU A 374 15.11 -31.42 -0.50
N ALA A 375 14.11 -32.28 -0.70
CA ALA A 375 13.98 -33.57 -0.03
C ALA A 375 15.18 -34.49 -0.29
N GLN A 376 15.74 -34.45 -1.52
CA GLN A 376 16.93 -35.21 -1.89
C GLN A 376 18.26 -34.57 -1.43
N GLY A 377 18.23 -33.49 -0.65
CA GLY A 377 19.45 -32.78 -0.24
C GLY A 377 20.09 -31.93 -1.35
N LYS A 378 19.40 -31.71 -2.49
CA LYS A 378 19.86 -30.93 -3.67
C LYS A 378 19.32 -29.49 -3.69
N GLY A 379 19.54 -28.76 -4.76
CA GLY A 379 19.12 -27.35 -4.91
C GLY A 379 20.30 -26.39 -4.84
N GLN A 380 20.05 -25.13 -5.17
CA GLN A 380 21.05 -24.08 -5.18
C GLN A 380 21.49 -23.74 -3.75
N LEU A 381 22.78 -23.88 -3.45
CA LEU A 381 23.35 -23.43 -2.17
C LEU A 381 23.37 -21.91 -2.11
N ILE A 382 22.83 -21.36 -1.02
CA ILE A 382 22.86 -19.93 -0.75
C ILE A 382 24.09 -19.62 0.12
N PRO A 383 24.91 -18.63 -0.26
CA PRO A 383 26.20 -18.37 0.40
C PRO A 383 26.02 -17.80 1.81
N TYR A 384 26.87 -18.23 2.75
CA TYR A 384 26.94 -17.69 4.12
C TYR A 384 27.64 -16.32 4.14
N LYS A 385 26.87 -15.26 3.92
CA LYS A 385 27.32 -13.86 3.91
C LYS A 385 26.14 -12.93 4.18
N GLY A 386 26.41 -11.67 4.50
CA GLY A 386 25.35 -10.67 4.69
C GLY A 386 24.57 -10.42 3.40
N ASN A 387 25.16 -9.69 2.45
CA ASN A 387 24.48 -9.34 1.21
C ASN A 387 24.50 -10.48 0.19
N GLY A 388 23.34 -10.76 -0.40
CA GLY A 388 23.08 -11.82 -1.36
C GLY A 388 23.24 -13.22 -0.78
N GLY A 389 22.94 -13.41 0.50
CA GLY A 389 23.20 -14.65 1.24
C GLY A 389 22.37 -14.79 2.51
N TRP A 390 22.94 -15.47 3.49
CA TRP A 390 22.34 -15.60 4.82
C TRP A 390 23.38 -15.50 5.94
N ARG A 391 22.91 -15.16 7.13
CA ARG A 391 23.70 -15.16 8.38
C ARG A 391 22.96 -15.91 9.47
N TYR A 392 23.72 -16.42 10.42
CA TYR A 392 23.19 -17.01 11.65
C TYR A 392 23.40 -16.02 12.80
N ASP A 393 22.35 -15.79 13.58
CA ASP A 393 22.37 -15.00 14.80
C ASP A 393 22.25 -15.95 15.99
N ALA A 394 23.37 -16.12 16.71
CA ALA A 394 23.44 -17.02 17.86
C ALA A 394 22.62 -16.52 19.05
N SER A 395 22.35 -15.22 19.15
CA SER A 395 21.63 -14.64 20.29
C SER A 395 20.13 -14.96 20.26
N SER A 396 19.56 -14.94 19.06
CA SER A 396 18.15 -15.26 18.79
C SER A 396 17.95 -16.68 18.27
N ASN A 397 19.02 -17.45 18.06
CA ASN A 397 19.02 -18.74 17.39
C ASN A 397 18.28 -18.71 16.04
N THR A 398 18.59 -17.72 15.20
CA THR A 398 17.88 -17.49 13.94
C THR A 398 18.80 -17.46 12.72
N VAL A 399 18.27 -17.90 11.58
CA VAL A 399 18.85 -17.66 10.26
C VAL A 399 18.19 -16.44 9.63
N LYS A 400 18.99 -15.44 9.27
CA LYS A 400 18.56 -14.23 8.56
C LYS A 400 18.90 -14.38 7.08
N LEU A 401 17.87 -14.51 6.25
CA LEU A 401 17.97 -14.47 4.79
C LEU A 401 17.96 -13.02 4.32
N SER A 402 18.93 -12.66 3.49
CA SER A 402 18.95 -11.33 2.88
C SER A 402 17.95 -11.26 1.72
N GLY A 403 17.31 -10.10 1.52
CA GLY A 403 16.33 -9.94 0.45
C GLY A 403 16.91 -9.82 -0.96
N ASP A 404 18.23 -9.71 -1.07
CA ASP A 404 18.98 -9.53 -2.32
C ASP A 404 19.66 -10.82 -2.83
N ILE A 405 19.27 -11.99 -2.30
CA ILE A 405 19.75 -13.30 -2.75
C ILE A 405 19.49 -13.45 -4.26
N LYS A 406 20.51 -13.94 -4.98
CA LYS A 406 20.39 -14.28 -6.40
C LYS A 406 19.97 -15.74 -6.54
N TYR A 407 18.83 -15.96 -7.16
CA TYR A 407 18.30 -17.29 -7.48
C TYR A 407 17.63 -17.28 -8.85
N GLN A 408 17.56 -18.44 -9.50
CA GLN A 408 16.78 -18.62 -10.71
C GLN A 408 15.38 -19.06 -10.31
N TYR A 409 14.39 -18.19 -10.48
CA TYR A 409 13.02 -18.49 -10.06
C TYR A 409 12.49 -19.76 -10.74
N THR A 410 12.05 -20.71 -9.92
CA THR A 410 11.32 -21.91 -10.33
C THR A 410 9.99 -21.92 -9.58
N GLU A 411 8.89 -22.16 -10.30
CA GLU A 411 7.54 -22.22 -9.69
C GLU A 411 7.49 -23.31 -8.61
N GLY A 412 6.95 -22.98 -7.43
CA GLY A 412 6.88 -23.90 -6.29
C GLY A 412 8.20 -24.14 -5.55
N ALA A 413 9.32 -23.56 -5.99
CA ALA A 413 10.59 -23.66 -5.26
C ALA A 413 10.59 -22.75 -4.02
N ARG A 414 11.31 -23.19 -2.98
CA ARG A 414 11.34 -22.55 -1.66
C ARG A 414 12.74 -22.55 -1.04
N PHE A 415 12.90 -21.80 0.04
CA PHE A 415 14.12 -21.84 0.84
C PHE A 415 14.03 -22.95 1.90
N ALA A 416 15.09 -23.75 2.05
CA ALA A 416 15.23 -24.70 3.14
C ALA A 416 16.46 -24.35 3.98
N VAL A 417 16.30 -24.46 5.29
CA VAL A 417 17.40 -24.42 6.25
C VAL A 417 17.62 -25.85 6.73
N ASP A 418 18.79 -26.41 6.43
CA ASP A 418 19.16 -27.72 6.93
C ASP A 418 20.15 -27.58 8.06
N LEU A 419 19.91 -28.31 9.13
CA LEU A 419 20.94 -28.64 10.09
C LEU A 419 21.66 -29.87 9.55
N VAL A 420 22.91 -29.69 9.12
CA VAL A 420 23.64 -30.75 8.43
C VAL A 420 23.93 -31.86 9.45
N PRO A 421 23.48 -33.11 9.23
CA PRO A 421 23.85 -34.22 10.11
C PRO A 421 25.36 -34.48 9.98
N ALA A 422 25.99 -34.91 11.08
CA ALA A 422 27.36 -35.42 11.01
C ALA A 422 27.43 -36.56 9.98
N PRO A 423 28.51 -36.70 9.19
CA PRO A 423 28.69 -37.89 8.38
C PRO A 423 28.59 -39.12 9.30
N PHE A 424 27.66 -40.03 8.99
CA PHE A 424 27.58 -41.32 9.67
C PHE A 424 28.88 -42.08 9.36
N GLY A 425 29.76 -42.18 10.37
CA GLY A 425 30.92 -43.06 10.33
C GLY A 425 32.26 -42.35 10.14
N ALA A 426 32.87 -41.92 11.24
CA ALA A 426 34.23 -42.35 11.52
C ALA A 426 34.15 -43.24 12.76
N SER A 427 34.04 -44.55 12.55
CA SER A 427 34.32 -45.52 13.60
C SER A 427 35.75 -45.27 14.08
N ASN A 428 35.92 -44.91 15.35
CA ASN A 428 37.21 -44.99 16.00
C ASN A 428 37.63 -46.47 16.01
N ASN A 429 38.59 -46.81 15.15
CA ASN A 429 39.50 -47.92 15.38
C ASN A 429 40.51 -47.52 16.44
#